data_AF-L8MV10-F1
#
_entry.id   AF-L8MV10-F1
#
_cell.length_a   1.000
_cell.length_b   1.000
_cell.length_c   1.000
_cell.angle_alpha   90.00
_cell.angle_beta   90.00
_cell.angle_gamma   90.00
#
_symmetry.space_group_name_H-M   'P 1'
#
loop_
_entity.id
_entity.type
_entity.pdbx_description
1 polymer ?
#
loop_
_entity_poly.entity_id
_entity_poly.type
_entity_poly.pdbx_seq_one_letter_code
_entity_poly.pdbx_strand_id
1 'polypeptide(L)'
;MQQVWQNLKKPIRNSLKYTTALVKGYPFHYANQQEPNSLDRYSHKWTEFTTSIPDRGTSEIRANRIWNLKLAAKRIHCLNLNPQKIFSFSDRIGNPTKSKGFREAPVFVNGQVLVDAGGGLCLIATNIFNTLLHGGCEILERHCHSIDAYGESRFYTLGQDAAVAYGYKDLIIRNHSYIPLQLRFQILEQEGKIQSSLWGTIPNPYLIRVESQVIEQIKHPNPQYLSGWIAKTSRYVKKEIDQLSPWKCDYEAISLYQPCAKS
;
A
#
# COMPACT_ATOMS: atom_id res chain seq x y z
N MET A 1 -20.04 15.30 -20.98
CA MET A 1 -20.55 13.90 -21.05
C MET A 1 -19.65 12.86 -20.34
N GLN A 2 -18.32 12.88 -20.49
CA GLN A 2 -17.41 11.92 -19.83
C GLN A 2 -17.50 11.91 -18.28
N GLN A 3 -17.58 13.08 -17.63
CA GLN A 3 -17.58 13.18 -16.17
C GLN A 3 -18.89 12.65 -15.54
N VAL A 4 -20.02 12.85 -16.21
CA VAL A 4 -21.33 12.29 -15.81
C VAL A 4 -21.32 10.76 -15.91
N TRP A 5 -20.72 10.20 -16.97
CA TRP A 5 -20.57 8.75 -17.15
C TRP A 5 -19.60 8.11 -16.14
N GLN A 6 -18.51 8.79 -15.78
CA GLN A 6 -17.61 8.34 -14.71
C GLN A 6 -18.29 8.36 -13.34
N ASN A 7 -19.11 9.38 -13.08
CA ASN A 7 -19.90 9.49 -11.85
C ASN A 7 -20.97 8.38 -11.72
N LEU A 8 -21.51 7.87 -12.83
CA LEU A 8 -22.44 6.74 -12.84
C LEU A 8 -21.74 5.37 -12.67
N LYS A 9 -20.51 5.21 -13.20
CA LYS A 9 -19.75 3.96 -13.07
C LYS A 9 -19.22 3.72 -11.65
N LYS A 10 -18.81 4.77 -10.94
CA LYS A 10 -18.24 4.68 -9.60
C LYS A 10 -19.16 3.98 -8.57
N PRO A 11 -20.46 4.33 -8.43
CA PRO A 11 -21.35 3.65 -7.50
C PRO A 11 -21.59 2.18 -7.87
N ILE A 12 -21.74 1.86 -9.17
CA ILE A 12 -21.91 0.47 -9.64
C ILE A 12 -20.68 -0.37 -9.27
N ARG A 13 -19.48 0.16 -9.52
CA ARG A 13 -18.23 -0.53 -9.17
C ARG A 13 -18.05 -0.69 -7.67
N ASN A 14 -18.37 0.34 -6.89
CA ASN A 14 -18.37 0.24 -5.43
C ASN A 14 -19.31 -0.85 -4.94
N SER A 15 -20.51 -0.92 -5.51
CA SER A 15 -21.49 -1.97 -5.19
C SER A 15 -20.93 -3.36 -5.53
N LEU A 16 -20.41 -3.57 -6.74
CA LEU A 16 -19.78 -4.83 -7.13
C LEU A 16 -18.61 -5.23 -6.23
N LYS A 17 -17.76 -4.27 -5.84
CA LYS A 17 -16.63 -4.51 -4.95
C LYS A 17 -17.11 -4.87 -3.55
N TYR A 18 -18.13 -4.17 -3.04
CA TYR A 18 -18.74 -4.48 -1.75
C TYR A 18 -19.41 -5.87 -1.76
N THR A 19 -20.14 -6.22 -2.81
CA THR A 19 -20.71 -7.56 -3.00
C THR A 19 -19.61 -8.62 -3.03
N THR A 20 -18.53 -8.39 -3.78
CA THR A 20 -17.38 -9.31 -3.79
C THR A 20 -16.77 -9.46 -2.40
N ALA A 21 -16.60 -8.37 -1.66
CA ALA A 21 -16.08 -8.40 -0.30
C ALA A 21 -17.01 -9.16 0.66
N LEU A 22 -18.33 -8.98 0.54
CA LEU A 22 -19.35 -9.71 1.30
C LEU A 22 -19.31 -11.21 1.00
N VAL A 23 -19.26 -11.59 -0.28
CA VAL A 23 -19.16 -13.01 -0.70
C VAL A 23 -17.89 -13.65 -0.15
N LYS A 24 -16.78 -12.90 -0.08
CA LYS A 24 -15.53 -13.34 0.54
C LYS A 24 -15.50 -13.22 2.07
N GLY A 25 -16.58 -12.72 2.69
CA GLY A 25 -16.71 -12.53 4.14
C GLY A 25 -15.83 -11.43 4.74
N TYR A 26 -15.13 -10.62 3.93
CA TYR A 26 -14.14 -9.66 4.43
C TYR A 26 -14.68 -8.67 5.48
N PRO A 27 -15.90 -8.11 5.34
CA PRO A 27 -16.44 -7.17 6.31
C PRO A 27 -16.54 -7.71 7.75
N PHE A 28 -16.72 -9.02 7.92
CA PHE A 28 -16.78 -9.66 9.24
C PHE A 28 -15.39 -9.83 9.88
N HIS A 29 -14.34 -9.70 9.06
CA HIS A 29 -12.95 -9.88 9.45
C HIS A 29 -12.16 -8.56 9.45
N TYR A 30 -12.76 -7.40 9.21
CA TYR A 30 -11.99 -6.16 9.26
C TYR A 30 -11.38 -5.89 10.65
N ALA A 31 -10.18 -5.36 10.61
CA ALA A 31 -9.38 -5.02 11.78
C ALA A 31 -9.95 -3.81 12.53
N ASN A 32 -9.72 -3.79 13.84
CA ASN A 32 -10.19 -2.71 14.71
C ASN A 32 -9.02 -1.82 15.10
N GLN A 33 -9.27 -0.53 15.24
CA GLN A 33 -8.26 0.41 15.73
C GLN A 33 -8.23 0.39 17.25
N GLN A 34 -7.03 0.36 17.81
CA GLN A 34 -6.80 0.52 19.24
C GLN A 34 -6.71 2.01 19.56
N GLU A 35 -7.33 2.42 20.67
CA GLU A 35 -7.17 3.76 21.19
C GLU A 35 -5.70 3.99 21.57
N PRO A 36 -5.05 5.09 21.12
CA PRO A 36 -3.61 5.31 21.31
C PRO A 36 -3.13 5.24 22.76
N ASN A 37 -3.99 5.52 23.74
CA ASN A 37 -3.66 5.56 25.17
C ASN A 37 -3.93 4.25 25.92
N SER A 38 -4.39 3.20 25.23
CA SER A 38 -4.62 1.90 25.85
C SER A 38 -3.32 1.12 26.01
N LEU A 39 -3.28 0.21 26.99
CA LEU A 39 -2.09 -0.58 27.31
C LEU A 39 -1.54 -1.28 26.04
N ASP A 40 -0.29 -0.99 25.74
CA ASP A 40 0.38 -1.57 24.59
C ASP A 40 0.97 -2.94 24.94
N ARG A 41 0.33 -3.99 24.44
CA ARG A 41 0.77 -5.39 24.62
C ARG A 41 1.70 -5.87 23.49
N TYR A 42 2.02 -5.02 22.51
CA TYR A 42 2.80 -5.37 21.34
C TYR A 42 4.26 -4.94 21.51
N SER A 43 5.07 -5.79 22.14
CA SER A 43 6.45 -5.48 22.55
C SER A 43 7.52 -5.80 21.50
N HIS A 44 7.18 -6.50 20.41
CA HIS A 44 8.17 -7.00 19.45
C HIS A 44 7.95 -6.41 18.07
N LYS A 45 8.86 -5.54 17.63
CA LYS A 45 8.85 -5.01 16.25
C LYS A 45 9.31 -6.10 15.29
N TRP A 46 8.42 -6.53 14.39
CA TRP A 46 8.69 -7.55 13.38
C TRP A 46 9.39 -6.97 12.16
N THR A 47 8.91 -5.81 11.71
CA THR A 47 9.46 -5.12 10.54
C THR A 47 9.05 -3.66 10.54
N GLU A 48 9.78 -2.86 9.80
CA GLU A 48 9.60 -1.41 9.68
C GLU A 48 10.07 -0.95 8.30
N PHE A 49 9.28 -0.08 7.68
CA PHE A 49 9.64 0.56 6.43
C PHE A 49 9.50 2.07 6.58
N THR A 50 10.56 2.77 6.19
CA THR A 50 10.58 4.23 6.13
C THR A 50 10.72 4.67 4.68
N THR A 51 9.93 5.65 4.27
CA THR A 51 9.94 6.16 2.90
C THR A 51 9.92 7.68 2.92
N SER A 52 10.82 8.32 2.17
CA SER A 52 10.83 9.77 2.01
C SER A 52 9.56 10.26 1.32
N ILE A 53 8.99 11.33 1.85
CA ILE A 53 7.90 12.05 1.20
C ILE A 53 8.52 12.81 0.03
N PRO A 54 8.08 12.59 -1.23
CA PRO A 54 8.67 13.27 -2.36
C PRO A 54 8.58 14.80 -2.21
N ASP A 55 9.70 15.50 -2.39
CA ASP A 55 9.76 16.96 -2.39
C ASP A 55 9.57 17.50 -3.80
N ARG A 56 8.32 17.53 -4.27
CA ARG A 56 7.97 17.95 -5.63
C ARG A 56 6.63 18.67 -5.70
N GLY A 57 6.54 19.61 -6.64
CA GLY A 57 5.40 20.50 -6.86
C GLY A 57 5.55 21.83 -6.11
N THR A 58 4.53 22.69 -6.20
CA THR A 58 4.47 23.96 -5.48
C THR A 58 4.44 23.74 -3.96
N SER A 59 4.74 24.79 -3.18
CA SER A 59 4.60 24.75 -1.71
C SER A 59 3.20 24.34 -1.26
N GLU A 60 2.16 24.76 -1.99
CA GLU A 60 0.78 24.35 -1.74
C GLU A 60 0.57 22.84 -1.98
N ILE A 61 1.05 22.29 -3.10
CA ILE A 61 0.97 20.85 -3.39
C ILE A 61 1.66 20.03 -2.30
N ARG A 62 2.81 20.49 -1.80
CA ARG A 62 3.55 19.83 -0.72
C ARG A 62 2.77 19.86 0.59
N ALA A 63 2.21 21.01 0.95
CA ALA A 63 1.36 21.15 2.14
C ALA A 63 0.10 20.27 2.06
N ASN A 64 -0.56 20.23 0.89
CA ASN A 64 -1.75 19.40 0.66
C ASN A 64 -1.43 17.90 0.72
N ARG A 65 -0.28 17.47 0.18
CA ARG A 65 0.20 16.10 0.30
C ARG A 65 0.39 15.72 1.77
N ILE A 66 1.14 16.52 2.54
CA ILE A 66 1.37 16.27 3.97
C ILE A 66 0.04 16.22 4.73
N TRP A 67 -0.89 17.12 4.44
CA TRP A 67 -2.23 17.11 5.03
C TRP A 67 -2.99 15.79 4.78
N ASN A 68 -3.02 15.33 3.52
CA ASN A 68 -3.65 14.06 3.15
C ASN A 68 -3.00 12.88 3.87
N LEU A 69 -1.67 12.87 3.96
CA LEU A 69 -0.93 11.83 4.66
C LEU A 69 -1.30 11.82 6.14
N LYS A 70 -1.37 12.98 6.80
CA LYS A 70 -1.77 13.10 8.23
C LYS A 70 -3.18 12.57 8.47
N LEU A 71 -4.11 12.92 7.58
CA LEU A 71 -5.50 12.46 7.68
C LEU A 71 -5.59 10.94 7.55
N ALA A 72 -4.84 10.35 6.63
CA ALA A 72 -4.76 8.90 6.47
C ALA A 72 -4.07 8.21 7.65
N ALA A 73 -2.99 8.81 8.18
CA ALA A 73 -2.25 8.29 9.34
C ALA A 73 -3.17 8.09 10.56
N LYS A 74 -4.03 9.07 10.86
CA LYS A 74 -5.01 8.98 11.95
C LYS A 74 -5.94 7.78 11.84
N ARG A 75 -6.26 7.35 10.62
CA ARG A 75 -7.16 6.20 10.37
C ARG A 75 -6.44 4.87 10.42
N ILE A 76 -5.12 4.84 10.27
CA ILE A 76 -4.32 3.61 10.14
C ILE A 76 -3.54 3.29 11.43
N HIS A 77 -3.08 4.31 12.13
CA HIS A 77 -2.21 4.14 13.30
C HIS A 77 -2.89 3.29 14.39
N CYS A 78 -2.11 2.39 15.01
CA CYS A 78 -2.56 1.44 16.03
C CYS A 78 -3.71 0.52 15.57
N LEU A 79 -3.60 -0.03 14.36
CA LEU A 79 -4.60 -0.99 13.87
C LEU A 79 -4.28 -2.41 14.36
N ASN A 80 -5.18 -2.98 15.16
CA ASN A 80 -5.07 -4.34 15.70
C ASN A 80 -5.55 -5.38 14.69
N LEU A 81 -4.60 -6.14 14.19
CA LEU A 81 -4.78 -7.28 13.30
C LEU A 81 -4.74 -8.55 14.15
N ASN A 82 -5.85 -8.89 14.81
CA ASN A 82 -5.99 -10.21 15.46
C ASN A 82 -5.87 -11.34 14.41
N PRO A 83 -5.63 -12.60 14.82
CA PRO A 83 -5.60 -13.72 13.89
C PRO A 83 -6.80 -13.71 12.94
N GLN A 84 -6.53 -13.92 11.65
CA GLN A 84 -7.49 -13.90 10.54
C GLN A 84 -8.16 -12.54 10.25
N LYS A 85 -7.82 -11.47 10.99
CA LYS A 85 -8.32 -10.13 10.68
C LYS A 85 -7.65 -9.54 9.45
N ILE A 86 -8.41 -8.69 8.76
CA ILE A 86 -8.12 -8.13 7.45
C ILE A 86 -7.92 -6.62 7.56
N PHE A 87 -6.85 -6.14 6.93
CA PHE A 87 -6.69 -4.74 6.57
C PHE A 87 -7.14 -4.56 5.12
N SER A 88 -8.08 -3.64 4.87
CA SER A 88 -8.35 -3.09 3.54
C SER A 88 -8.05 -1.59 3.58
N PHE A 89 -7.20 -1.13 2.68
CA PHE A 89 -6.84 0.28 2.59
C PHE A 89 -8.07 1.13 2.25
N SER A 90 -8.89 0.67 1.30
CA SER A 90 -10.10 1.39 0.87
C SER A 90 -11.17 1.44 1.96
N ASP A 91 -11.35 0.36 2.72
CA ASP A 91 -12.24 0.34 3.89
C ASP A 91 -11.76 1.34 4.95
N ARG A 92 -10.45 1.32 5.24
CA ARG A 92 -9.87 2.16 6.29
C ARG A 92 -9.88 3.65 5.96
N ILE A 93 -9.55 4.00 4.72
CA ILE A 93 -9.42 5.39 4.29
C ILE A 93 -10.76 5.95 3.81
N GLY A 94 -11.60 5.13 3.17
CA GLY A 94 -12.80 5.54 2.48
C GLY A 94 -12.53 6.34 1.20
N ASN A 95 -13.58 6.85 0.57
CA ASN A 95 -13.49 7.69 -0.63
C ASN A 95 -12.77 9.03 -0.32
N PRO A 96 -11.58 9.31 -0.87
CA PRO A 96 -10.88 10.56 -0.58
C PRO A 96 -11.54 11.71 -1.34
N THR A 97 -12.29 12.56 -0.62
CA THR A 97 -13.00 13.71 -1.21
C THR A 97 -12.74 14.97 -0.38
N LYS A 98 -12.91 16.15 -1.00
CA LYS A 98 -12.85 17.45 -0.31
C LYS A 98 -13.78 17.51 0.91
N SER A 99 -15.01 16.98 0.77
CA SER A 99 -15.98 16.90 1.87
C SER A 99 -15.50 16.08 3.09
N LYS A 100 -14.61 15.11 2.87
CA LYS A 100 -14.00 14.31 3.94
C LYS A 100 -12.65 14.87 4.41
N GLY A 101 -12.34 16.12 4.05
CA GLY A 101 -11.15 16.85 4.45
C GLY A 101 -9.91 16.57 3.60
N PHE A 102 -9.99 15.80 2.52
CA PHE A 102 -8.84 15.59 1.63
C PHE A 102 -8.61 16.81 0.73
N ARG A 103 -7.34 17.14 0.47
CA ARG A 103 -6.92 18.26 -0.37
C ARG A 103 -6.37 17.78 -1.70
N GLU A 104 -6.39 18.67 -2.67
CA GLU A 104 -5.89 18.42 -4.02
C GLU A 104 -4.37 18.30 -4.05
N ALA A 105 -3.90 17.19 -4.60
CA ALA A 105 -2.50 16.92 -4.84
C ALA A 105 -2.37 15.96 -6.04
N PRO A 106 -1.17 15.82 -6.64
CA PRO A 106 -0.99 14.92 -7.77
C PRO A 106 -1.42 13.48 -7.48
N VAL A 107 -2.20 12.90 -8.39
CA VAL A 107 -2.68 11.51 -8.42
C VAL A 107 -2.35 10.88 -9.77
N PHE A 108 -2.14 9.56 -9.80
CA PHE A 108 -1.96 8.82 -11.04
C PHE A 108 -3.30 8.21 -11.48
N VAL A 109 -3.77 8.60 -12.66
CA VAL A 109 -5.02 8.09 -13.25
C VAL A 109 -4.74 7.68 -14.69
N ASN A 110 -4.98 6.40 -15.01
CA ASN A 110 -4.82 5.85 -16.37
C ASN A 110 -3.47 6.19 -17.03
N GLY A 111 -2.36 6.12 -16.28
CA GLY A 111 -1.02 6.42 -16.80
C GLY A 111 -0.71 7.91 -16.97
N GLN A 112 -1.54 8.80 -16.43
CA GLN A 112 -1.30 10.25 -16.43
C GLN A 112 -1.28 10.80 -15.00
N VAL A 113 -0.58 11.92 -14.81
CA VAL A 113 -0.58 12.68 -13.57
C VAL A 113 -1.68 13.74 -13.64
N LEU A 114 -2.68 13.63 -12.78
CA LEU A 114 -3.76 14.60 -12.62
C LEU A 114 -3.71 15.21 -11.21
N VAL A 115 -4.49 16.26 -10.96
CA VAL A 115 -4.68 16.82 -9.61
C VAL A 115 -6.07 16.44 -9.13
N ASP A 116 -6.15 15.75 -7.98
CA ASP A 116 -7.41 15.36 -7.35
C ASP A 116 -7.24 15.25 -5.83
N ALA A 117 -8.36 15.18 -5.10
CA ALA A 117 -8.35 14.98 -3.66
C ALA A 117 -7.72 13.63 -3.27
N GLY A 118 -6.84 13.65 -2.26
CA GLY A 118 -6.19 12.44 -1.77
C GLY A 118 -4.90 12.06 -2.49
N GLY A 119 -4.29 12.98 -3.23
CA GLY A 119 -2.92 12.80 -3.72
C GLY A 119 -1.95 12.48 -2.58
N GLY A 120 -1.09 11.48 -2.80
CA GLY A 120 -0.15 10.93 -1.81
C GLY A 120 -0.56 9.60 -1.18
N LEU A 121 -1.80 9.12 -1.33
CA LEU A 121 -2.25 7.87 -0.68
C LEU A 121 -1.51 6.60 -1.16
N CYS A 122 -1.08 6.53 -2.42
CA CYS A 122 -0.28 5.41 -2.91
C CYS A 122 1.10 5.31 -2.22
N LEU A 123 1.66 6.43 -1.73
CA LEU A 123 2.90 6.41 -0.94
C LEU A 123 2.70 5.60 0.34
N ILE A 124 1.57 5.82 1.03
CA ILE A 124 1.18 5.08 2.23
C ILE A 124 0.91 3.61 1.89
N ALA A 125 0.14 3.35 0.83
CA ALA A 125 -0.19 1.99 0.43
C ALA A 125 1.07 1.17 0.10
N THR A 126 2.02 1.72 -0.66
CA THR A 126 3.31 1.08 -0.93
C THR A 126 4.11 0.82 0.34
N ASN A 127 4.20 1.80 1.26
CA ASN A 127 4.96 1.64 2.49
C ASN A 127 4.35 0.55 3.41
N ILE A 128 3.02 0.54 3.56
CA ILE A 128 2.29 -0.48 4.33
C ILE A 128 2.37 -1.86 3.66
N PHE A 129 2.26 -1.92 2.33
CA PHE A 129 2.42 -3.16 1.59
C PHE A 129 3.76 -3.83 1.91
N ASN A 130 4.86 -3.07 1.89
CA ASN A 130 6.17 -3.61 2.22
C ASN A 130 6.27 -4.07 3.68
N THR A 131 5.78 -3.26 4.64
CA THR A 131 5.71 -3.67 6.05
C THR A 131 4.91 -4.96 6.25
N LEU A 132 3.77 -5.13 5.58
CA LEU A 132 2.96 -6.32 5.77
C LEU A 132 3.48 -7.53 4.98
N LEU A 133 4.07 -7.31 3.80
CA LEU A 133 4.71 -8.35 3.00
C LEU A 133 5.93 -8.94 3.74
N HIS A 134 6.82 -8.08 4.21
CA HIS A 134 8.00 -8.45 5.01
C HIS A 134 7.65 -8.88 6.44
N GLY A 135 6.44 -8.56 6.90
CA GLY A 135 5.90 -9.03 8.17
C GLY A 135 5.21 -10.40 8.10
N GLY A 136 5.17 -11.02 6.91
CA GLY A 136 4.66 -12.39 6.73
C GLY A 136 3.14 -12.48 6.67
N CYS A 137 2.45 -11.34 6.53
CA CYS A 137 0.99 -11.35 6.37
C CYS A 137 0.59 -11.86 4.99
N GLU A 138 -0.62 -12.40 4.85
CA GLU A 138 -1.15 -12.91 3.59
C GLU A 138 -1.67 -11.75 2.73
N ILE A 139 -1.16 -11.63 1.49
CA ILE A 139 -1.60 -10.59 0.55
C ILE A 139 -2.79 -11.13 -0.25
N LEU A 140 -3.99 -10.58 0.00
CA LEU A 140 -5.23 -11.01 -0.67
C LEU A 140 -5.53 -10.21 -1.94
N GLU A 141 -5.13 -8.94 -1.96
CA GLU A 141 -5.25 -8.06 -3.12
C GLU A 141 -4.11 -7.03 -3.09
N ARG A 142 -3.40 -6.90 -4.20
CA ARG A 142 -2.43 -5.83 -4.46
C ARG A 142 -2.38 -5.55 -5.95
N HIS A 143 -2.24 -4.28 -6.30
CA HIS A 143 -2.07 -3.82 -7.68
C HIS A 143 -0.80 -2.98 -7.79
N CYS A 144 -0.01 -3.17 -8.85
CA CYS A 144 1.09 -2.25 -9.16
C CYS A 144 0.54 -0.93 -9.74
N HIS A 145 1.38 0.11 -9.73
CA HIS A 145 1.19 1.28 -10.57
C HIS A 145 1.24 0.85 -12.04
N SER A 146 0.43 1.50 -12.88
CA SER A 146 0.36 1.19 -14.31
C SER A 146 1.57 1.68 -15.09
N ILE A 147 2.31 2.64 -14.52
CA ILE A 147 3.52 3.24 -15.10
C ILE A 147 4.53 3.46 -13.97
N ASP A 148 5.81 3.53 -14.33
CA ASP A 148 6.88 3.96 -13.45
C ASP A 148 7.32 5.38 -13.81
N ALA A 149 6.60 6.37 -13.27
CA ALA A 149 6.86 7.78 -13.54
C ALA A 149 8.09 8.33 -12.80
N TYR A 150 8.74 7.53 -11.95
CA TYR A 150 9.82 7.98 -11.08
C TYR A 150 11.21 7.69 -11.67
N GLY A 151 11.33 6.70 -12.56
CA GLY A 151 12.61 6.32 -13.17
C GLY A 151 13.68 6.07 -12.10
N GLU A 152 14.82 6.72 -12.21
CA GLU A 152 15.92 6.59 -11.22
C GLU A 152 15.59 7.15 -9.84
N SER A 153 14.54 7.96 -9.70
CA SER A 153 14.08 8.54 -8.42
C SER A 153 12.99 7.73 -7.73
N ARG A 154 12.84 6.44 -8.06
CA ARG A 154 11.91 5.53 -7.39
C ARG A 154 12.14 5.51 -5.88
N PHE A 155 11.05 5.51 -5.12
CA PHE A 155 11.06 5.26 -3.68
C PHE A 155 10.69 3.82 -3.32
N TYR A 156 10.59 2.94 -4.33
CA TYR A 156 10.21 1.54 -4.21
C TYR A 156 10.99 0.67 -5.19
N THR A 157 11.23 -0.59 -4.82
CA THR A 157 11.73 -1.61 -5.75
C THR A 157 10.63 -1.97 -6.74
N LEU A 158 10.95 -2.12 -8.03
CA LEU A 158 9.96 -2.58 -9.03
C LEU A 158 9.37 -3.93 -8.59
N GLY A 159 8.04 -4.03 -8.64
CA GLY A 159 7.28 -5.14 -8.11
C GLY A 159 6.89 -5.02 -6.63
N GLN A 160 7.45 -4.06 -5.89
CA GLN A 160 7.19 -3.87 -4.44
C GLN A 160 6.38 -2.61 -4.10
N ASP A 161 5.59 -2.11 -5.05
CA ASP A 161 4.68 -0.96 -4.89
C ASP A 161 3.22 -1.38 -4.72
N ALA A 162 2.37 -0.52 -4.17
CA ALA A 162 0.93 -0.74 -4.15
C ALA A 162 0.18 0.51 -4.62
N ALA A 163 -0.62 0.35 -5.68
CA ALA A 163 -1.52 1.36 -6.19
C ALA A 163 -2.92 1.14 -5.63
N VAL A 164 -3.51 2.22 -5.11
CA VAL A 164 -4.88 2.22 -4.57
C VAL A 164 -5.72 3.26 -5.29
N ALA A 165 -6.97 2.91 -5.55
CA ALA A 165 -7.95 3.79 -6.17
C ALA A 165 -9.33 3.39 -5.64
N TYR A 166 -9.96 4.26 -4.85
CA TYR A 166 -11.22 3.93 -4.18
C TYR A 166 -12.29 3.48 -5.19
N GLY A 167 -12.83 2.28 -4.98
CA GLY A 167 -13.79 1.63 -5.89
C GLY A 167 -13.19 0.86 -7.05
N TYR A 168 -11.86 0.81 -7.18
CA TYR A 168 -11.18 0.15 -8.30
C TYR A 168 -9.99 -0.73 -7.89
N LYS A 169 -8.99 -0.16 -7.21
CA LYS A 169 -7.79 -0.88 -6.73
C LYS A 169 -7.71 -0.81 -5.21
N ASP A 170 -7.53 -1.94 -4.55
CA ASP A 170 -7.28 -1.98 -3.11
C ASP A 170 -5.92 -2.58 -2.76
N LEU A 171 -5.58 -2.40 -1.49
CA LEU A 171 -4.57 -3.20 -0.81
C LEU A 171 -5.27 -3.95 0.32
N ILE A 172 -5.42 -5.27 0.17
CA ILE A 172 -6.09 -6.14 1.14
C ILE A 172 -5.08 -7.16 1.66
N ILE A 173 -4.89 -7.18 2.98
CA ILE A 173 -4.00 -8.10 3.68
C ILE A 173 -4.76 -8.79 4.81
N ARG A 174 -4.43 -10.06 5.07
CA ARG A 174 -4.87 -10.79 6.25
C ARG A 174 -3.70 -11.11 7.17
N ASN A 175 -3.89 -10.93 8.48
CA ASN A 175 -3.00 -11.56 9.45
C ASN A 175 -3.28 -13.07 9.48
N HIS A 176 -2.43 -13.84 8.82
CA HIS A 176 -2.53 -15.30 8.80
C HIS A 176 -1.79 -15.97 9.98
N SER A 177 -1.08 -15.20 10.81
CA SER A 177 -0.43 -15.74 12.00
C SER A 177 -1.44 -16.13 13.08
N TYR A 178 -1.00 -16.96 14.02
CA TYR A 178 -1.79 -17.39 15.17
C TYR A 178 -1.77 -16.37 16.33
N ILE A 179 -1.03 -15.26 16.18
CA ILE A 179 -0.93 -14.22 17.21
C ILE A 179 -1.56 -12.90 16.77
N PRO A 180 -1.98 -12.05 17.71
CA PRO A 180 -2.34 -10.67 17.39
C PRO A 180 -1.13 -9.88 16.92
N LEU A 181 -1.35 -9.06 15.88
CA LEU A 181 -0.40 -8.06 15.40
C LEU A 181 -0.99 -6.66 15.51
N GLN A 182 -0.13 -5.65 15.49
CA GLN A 182 -0.52 -4.24 15.39
C GLN A 182 0.26 -3.54 14.30
N LEU A 183 -0.46 -2.93 13.37
CA LEU A 183 0.11 -2.04 12.37
C LEU A 183 0.16 -0.62 12.96
N ARG A 184 1.36 -0.04 12.99
CA ARG A 184 1.60 1.35 13.36
C ARG A 184 2.00 2.13 12.12
N PHE A 185 1.51 3.36 12.03
CA PHE A 185 1.84 4.27 10.93
C PHE A 185 2.02 5.68 11.46
N GLN A 186 3.12 6.34 11.11
CA GLN A 186 3.42 7.70 11.55
C GLN A 186 4.10 8.53 10.48
N ILE A 187 4.03 9.85 10.65
CA ILE A 187 4.72 10.83 9.81
C ILE A 187 5.86 11.42 10.63
N LEU A 188 7.08 11.26 10.13
CA LEU A 188 8.28 11.86 10.69
C LEU A 188 8.47 13.21 10.00
N GLU A 189 7.70 14.22 10.44
CA GLU A 189 7.60 15.51 9.74
C GLU A 189 8.94 16.23 9.63
N GLN A 190 9.72 16.22 10.71
CA GLN A 190 11.05 16.85 10.75
C GLN A 190 12.03 16.21 9.75
N GLU A 191 11.83 14.94 9.43
CA GLU A 191 12.65 14.20 8.47
C GLU A 191 12.04 14.17 7.06
N GLY A 192 10.80 14.66 6.90
CA GLY A 192 10.07 14.54 5.64
C GLY A 192 9.82 13.08 5.22
N LYS A 193 9.55 12.17 6.17
CA LYS A 193 9.35 10.73 5.91
C LYS A 193 8.02 10.22 6.44
N ILE A 194 7.55 9.12 5.87
CA ILE A 194 6.53 8.27 6.48
C ILE A 194 7.18 6.98 6.98
N GLN A 195 6.61 6.40 8.02
CA GLN A 195 7.07 5.14 8.58
C GLN A 195 5.88 4.27 8.94
N SER A 196 5.95 3.00 8.54
CA SER A 196 5.07 1.97 9.06
C SER A 196 5.87 0.87 9.73
N SER A 197 5.29 0.25 10.74
CA SER A 197 5.89 -0.88 11.43
C SER A 197 4.81 -1.88 11.85
N LEU A 198 5.19 -3.16 11.87
CA LEU A 198 4.35 -4.25 12.32
C LEU A 198 4.91 -4.79 13.64
N TRP A 199 4.03 -4.94 14.63
CA TRP A 199 4.40 -5.36 15.97
C TRP A 199 3.61 -6.59 16.38
N GLY A 200 4.28 -7.56 16.98
CA GLY A 200 3.68 -8.76 17.56
C GLY A 200 3.74 -8.75 19.09
N THR A 201 2.90 -9.59 19.70
CA THR A 201 2.96 -9.88 21.14
C THR A 201 4.14 -10.79 21.52
N ILE A 202 4.78 -11.41 20.52
CA ILE A 202 6.00 -12.24 20.64
C ILE A 202 6.95 -11.91 19.47
N PRO A 203 8.24 -12.31 19.51
CA PRO A 203 9.14 -12.21 18.37
C PRO A 203 8.58 -12.87 17.11
N ASN A 204 8.97 -12.40 15.93
CA ASN A 204 8.51 -12.98 14.66
C ASN A 204 9.04 -14.40 14.53
N PRO A 205 8.17 -15.44 14.54
CA PRO A 205 8.65 -16.82 14.48
C PRO A 205 9.13 -17.23 13.08
N TYR A 206 9.12 -16.31 12.11
CA TYR A 206 9.47 -16.56 10.72
C TYR A 206 10.61 -15.66 10.23
N LEU A 207 11.52 -16.27 9.48
CA LEU A 207 12.45 -15.59 8.60
C LEU A 207 11.77 -15.35 7.25
N ILE A 208 11.89 -14.13 6.74
CA ILE A 208 11.20 -13.68 5.52
C ILE A 208 12.21 -13.09 4.57
N ARG A 209 12.17 -13.55 3.31
CA ARG A 209 12.99 -13.04 2.21
C ARG A 209 12.08 -12.64 1.06
N VAL A 210 12.15 -11.38 0.66
CA VAL A 210 11.41 -10.86 -0.49
C VAL A 210 12.41 -10.51 -1.57
N GLU A 211 12.18 -11.03 -2.76
CA GLU A 211 13.02 -10.81 -3.93
C GLU A 211 12.17 -10.19 -5.04
N SER A 212 12.77 -9.31 -5.83
CA SER A 212 12.13 -8.77 -7.02
C SER A 212 13.12 -8.69 -8.15
N GLN A 213 12.75 -9.29 -9.28
CA GLN A 213 13.57 -9.41 -10.47
C GLN A 213 12.87 -8.72 -11.63
N VAL A 214 13.59 -7.84 -12.32
CA VAL A 214 13.15 -7.34 -13.62
C VAL A 214 13.31 -8.46 -14.64
N ILE A 215 12.18 -8.89 -15.20
CA ILE A 215 12.11 -9.91 -16.25
C ILE A 215 12.34 -9.25 -17.62
N GLU A 216 11.75 -8.09 -17.83
CA GLU A 216 11.84 -7.37 -19.11
C GLU A 216 11.83 -5.85 -18.91
N GLN A 217 12.64 -5.15 -19.70
CA GLN A 217 12.55 -3.70 -19.88
C GLN A 217 11.82 -3.41 -21.21
N ILE A 218 10.69 -2.71 -21.12
CA ILE A 218 9.89 -2.34 -22.28
C ILE A 218 10.33 -0.95 -22.76
N LYS A 219 11.09 -0.90 -23.85
CA LYS A 219 11.55 0.38 -24.42
C LYS A 219 10.43 1.02 -25.25
N HIS A 220 10.38 2.34 -25.22
CA HIS A 220 9.50 3.13 -26.09
C HIS A 220 10.29 3.66 -27.29
N PRO A 221 9.72 3.70 -28.52
CA PRO A 221 10.43 4.19 -29.70
C PRO A 221 10.91 5.65 -29.59
N ASN A 222 10.14 6.49 -28.86
CA ASN A 222 10.56 7.85 -28.56
C ASN A 222 11.47 7.87 -27.31
N PRO A 223 12.75 8.30 -27.42
CA PRO A 223 13.71 8.32 -26.32
C PRO A 223 13.39 9.32 -25.20
N GLN A 224 12.41 10.21 -25.41
CA GLN A 224 11.92 11.11 -24.37
C GLN A 224 11.04 10.40 -23.33
N TYR A 225 10.54 9.21 -23.64
CA TYR A 225 9.72 8.41 -22.72
C TYR A 225 10.59 7.61 -21.75
N LEU A 226 10.09 7.45 -20.52
CA LEU A 226 10.59 6.48 -19.56
C LEU A 226 10.24 5.07 -20.02
N SER A 227 11.15 4.12 -19.78
CA SER A 227 10.91 2.70 -20.08
C SER A 227 9.83 2.12 -19.18
N GLY A 228 9.10 1.15 -19.71
CA GLY A 228 8.26 0.23 -18.95
C GLY A 228 9.06 -0.96 -18.44
N TRP A 229 8.43 -1.77 -17.60
CA TRP A 229 9.06 -2.89 -16.91
C TRP A 229 8.07 -4.03 -16.70
N ILE A 230 8.56 -5.27 -16.79
CA ILE A 230 7.91 -6.44 -16.22
C ILE A 230 8.79 -6.91 -15.06
N ALA A 231 8.24 -6.92 -13.85
CA ALA A 231 8.96 -7.37 -12.67
C ALA A 231 8.21 -8.52 -11.99
N LYS A 232 8.95 -9.54 -11.56
CA LYS A 232 8.45 -10.65 -10.75
C LYS A 232 8.89 -10.44 -9.31
N THR A 233 7.95 -10.48 -8.38
CA THR A 233 8.21 -10.43 -6.94
C THR A 233 7.82 -11.76 -6.31
N SER A 234 8.72 -12.34 -5.53
CA SER A 234 8.48 -13.57 -4.78
C SER A 234 8.84 -13.36 -3.31
N ARG A 235 8.04 -13.92 -2.40
CA ARG A 235 8.35 -14.00 -0.97
C ARG A 235 8.59 -15.45 -0.58
N TYR A 236 9.67 -15.66 0.14
CA TYR A 236 10.03 -16.92 0.77
C TYR A 236 9.94 -16.77 2.29
N VAL A 237 9.36 -17.79 2.94
CA VAL A 237 9.18 -17.83 4.39
C VAL A 237 9.77 -19.13 4.94
N LYS A 238 10.38 -19.05 6.11
CA LYS A 238 10.95 -20.18 6.85
C LYS A 238 10.72 -19.97 8.35
N LYS A 239 10.50 -21.03 9.13
CA LYS A 239 10.41 -20.93 10.60
C LYS A 239 11.80 -20.68 11.19
N GLU A 240 11.92 -19.73 12.10
CA GLU A 240 13.21 -19.37 12.70
C GLU A 240 13.80 -20.50 13.56
N ILE A 241 12.94 -21.20 14.31
CA ILE A 241 13.31 -22.28 15.23
C ILE A 241 13.80 -23.54 14.48
N ASP A 242 13.45 -23.69 13.21
CA ASP A 242 13.82 -24.84 12.39
C ASP A 242 14.72 -24.40 11.22
N GLN A 243 16.02 -24.31 11.51
CA GLN A 243 17.03 -23.96 10.51
C GLN A 243 17.22 -25.02 9.42
N LEU A 244 16.66 -26.23 9.56
CA LEU A 244 16.73 -27.27 8.54
C LEU A 244 15.52 -27.24 7.59
N SER A 245 14.40 -26.64 8.02
CA SER A 245 13.24 -26.45 7.15
C SER A 245 13.61 -25.70 5.85
N PRO A 246 13.09 -26.15 4.69
CA PRO A 246 13.32 -25.44 3.44
C PRO A 246 12.58 -24.11 3.43
N TRP A 247 13.09 -23.16 2.65
CA TRP A 247 12.36 -21.94 2.32
C TRP A 247 11.14 -22.30 1.47
N LYS A 248 9.96 -21.81 1.85
CA LYS A 248 8.73 -21.97 1.07
C LYS A 248 8.36 -20.65 0.40
N CYS A 249 8.17 -20.67 -0.91
CA CYS A 249 7.54 -19.55 -1.62
C CYS A 249 6.05 -19.53 -1.28
N ASP A 250 5.56 -18.43 -0.72
CA ASP A 250 4.16 -18.28 -0.29
C ASP A 250 3.46 -17.04 -0.87
N TYR A 251 4.19 -16.22 -1.63
CA TYR A 251 3.63 -15.12 -2.40
C TYR A 251 4.45 -14.94 -3.68
N GLU A 252 3.74 -14.76 -4.79
CA GLU A 252 4.33 -14.47 -6.09
C GLU A 252 3.42 -13.51 -6.86
N ALA A 253 4.00 -12.50 -7.50
CA ALA A 253 3.26 -11.55 -8.32
C ALA A 253 4.09 -11.05 -9.51
N ILE A 254 3.42 -10.84 -10.65
CA ILE A 254 3.97 -10.13 -11.81
C ILE A 254 3.41 -8.70 -11.81
N SER A 255 4.30 -7.73 -11.92
CA SER A 255 3.96 -6.31 -12.03
C SER A 255 4.35 -5.80 -13.41
N LEU A 256 3.39 -5.20 -14.11
CA LEU A 256 3.55 -4.61 -15.43
C LEU A 256 3.46 -3.08 -15.33
N TYR A 257 4.52 -2.42 -15.76
CA TYR A 257 4.63 -0.97 -15.86
C TYR A 257 4.76 -0.61 -17.33
N GLN A 258 3.82 0.16 -17.85
CA GLN A 258 3.89 0.63 -19.23
C GLN A 258 4.91 1.78 -19.35
N PRO A 259 5.57 1.93 -20.52
CA PRO A 259 6.34 3.12 -20.82
C PRO A 259 5.48 4.38 -20.70
N CYS A 260 6.08 5.50 -20.28
CA CYS A 260 5.34 6.74 -20.05
C CYS A 260 6.17 7.98 -20.36
N ALA A 261 5.52 9.11 -20.61
CA ALA A 261 6.22 10.38 -20.78
C ALA A 261 6.89 10.81 -19.47
N LYS A 262 8.03 11.51 -19.56
CA LYS A 262 8.65 12.16 -18.39
C LYS A 262 7.68 13.24 -17.87
N SER A 263 7.35 13.14 -16.58
CA SER A 263 6.46 14.08 -15.87
C SER A 263 7.21 15.25 -15.27
#